data_AF-A0A1G3GCM8-F1
#
_entry.id   AF-A0A1G3GCM8-F1
#
_cell.length_a   1.000
_cell.length_b   1.000
_cell.length_c   1.000
_cell.angle_alpha   90.00
_cell.angle_beta   90.00
_cell.angle_gamma   90.00
#
_symmetry.space_group_name_H-M   'P 1'
#
loop_
_entity.id
_entity.type
_entity.pdbx_description
1 polymer ?
#
loop_
_entity_poly.entity_id
_entity_poly.type
_entity_poly.pdbx_seq_one_letter_code
_entity_poly.pdbx_strand_id
1 'polypeptide(L)'
;MPQQPDAPLTDPRLRPGADLLAEGRALARDWRLGSCPFLTEQAVSSEAAYKRRNPPGRIMQHAHIGFRNVERTLWAIAEVHGKCRDAGVTVDRFGITLDWSMGYPPDLRAKATRGTGIVLNGPEDFARITHAAPAAAHFGDFMLGLPGAVENTCAALAAGASSFGNLRQYFTFRLPYWNDDVATTEATVTALGLLAAQDAEILVHSNLDDGFAGLFLDMACALGMVAHANAL
;
A
#
# COMPACT_ATOMS: atom_id res chain seq x y z
N MET A 1 -35.76 -23.39 -26.77
CA MET A 1 -34.98 -23.92 -25.64
C MET A 1 -34.97 -22.87 -24.54
N PRO A 2 -35.28 -23.19 -23.29
CA PRO A 2 -35.13 -22.22 -22.20
C PRO A 2 -33.64 -21.87 -22.07
N GLN A 3 -33.32 -20.58 -22.07
CA GLN A 3 -31.98 -20.08 -21.76
C GLN A 3 -31.62 -20.57 -20.34
N GLN A 4 -30.54 -21.33 -20.22
CA GLN A 4 -29.94 -21.55 -18.91
C GLN A 4 -29.53 -20.18 -18.36
N PRO A 5 -29.80 -19.87 -17.08
CA PRO A 5 -29.29 -18.65 -16.49
C PRO A 5 -27.77 -18.67 -16.65
N ASP A 6 -27.21 -17.56 -17.16
CA ASP A 6 -25.77 -17.41 -17.34
C ASP A 6 -25.08 -17.74 -16.02
N ALA A 7 -24.10 -18.64 -16.07
CA ALA A 7 -23.32 -18.98 -14.89
C ALA A 7 -22.71 -17.69 -14.31
N PRO A 8 -22.75 -17.49 -12.98
CA PRO A 8 -22.19 -16.30 -12.38
C PRO A 8 -20.71 -16.16 -12.78
N LEU A 9 -20.31 -14.96 -13.22
CA LEU A 9 -18.95 -14.64 -13.65
C LEU A 9 -17.93 -14.58 -12.49
N THR A 10 -18.33 -15.01 -11.29
CA THR A 10 -17.55 -14.96 -10.05
C THR A 10 -17.27 -16.37 -9.55
N ASP A 11 -16.06 -16.60 -9.01
CA ASP A 11 -15.70 -17.87 -8.38
C ASP A 11 -16.68 -18.20 -7.24
N PRO A 12 -17.29 -19.39 -7.19
CA PRO A 12 -18.30 -19.75 -6.20
C PRO A 12 -17.76 -19.80 -4.76
N ARG A 13 -16.43 -19.83 -4.57
CA ARG A 13 -15.78 -19.74 -3.26
C ARG A 13 -15.79 -18.31 -2.71
N LEU A 14 -15.94 -17.30 -3.57
CA LEU A 14 -15.81 -15.89 -3.19
C LEU A 14 -16.99 -15.48 -2.30
N ARG A 15 -16.67 -15.01 -1.10
CA ARG A 15 -17.67 -14.44 -0.18
C ARG A 15 -18.24 -13.13 -0.72
N PRO A 16 -19.46 -12.74 -0.32
CA PRO A 16 -20.01 -11.44 -0.67
C PRO A 16 -19.07 -10.29 -0.25
N GLY A 17 -18.79 -9.37 -1.17
CA GLY A 17 -17.89 -8.24 -0.91
C GLY A 17 -18.32 -7.36 0.27
N ALA A 18 -19.63 -7.24 0.50
CA ALA A 18 -20.18 -6.50 1.65
C ALA A 18 -19.74 -7.11 3.00
N ASP A 19 -19.65 -8.44 3.08
CA ASP A 19 -19.24 -9.16 4.29
C ASP A 19 -17.74 -8.97 4.55
N LEU A 20 -16.92 -9.04 3.49
CA LEU A 20 -15.48 -8.79 3.55
C LEU A 20 -15.18 -7.34 3.98
N LEU A 21 -15.89 -6.37 3.42
CA LEU A 21 -15.80 -4.97 3.86
C LEU A 21 -16.24 -4.80 5.32
N ALA A 22 -17.27 -5.53 5.77
CA ALA A 22 -17.73 -5.49 7.15
C ALA A 22 -16.70 -6.10 8.11
N GLU A 23 -16.06 -7.20 7.72
CA GLU A 23 -14.94 -7.82 8.43
C GLU A 23 -13.77 -6.85 8.57
N GLY A 24 -13.37 -6.19 7.49
CA GLY A 24 -12.37 -5.12 7.49
C GLY A 24 -12.73 -3.99 8.45
N ARG A 25 -13.98 -3.50 8.40
CA ARG A 25 -14.46 -2.47 9.34
C ARG A 25 -14.39 -2.93 10.80
N ALA A 26 -14.65 -4.22 11.07
CA ALA A 26 -14.60 -4.76 12.42
C ALA A 26 -13.18 -4.80 12.99
N LEU A 27 -12.17 -5.03 12.15
CA LEU A 27 -10.74 -4.96 12.53
C LEU A 27 -10.36 -3.58 13.06
N ALA A 28 -11.05 -2.54 12.61
CA ALA A 28 -10.75 -1.18 12.99
C ALA A 28 -10.92 -0.94 14.50
N ARG A 29 -11.70 -1.78 15.21
CA ARG A 29 -11.77 -1.76 16.69
C ARG A 29 -10.40 -1.90 17.34
N ASP A 30 -9.54 -2.74 16.76
CA ASP A 30 -8.22 -3.07 17.29
C ASP A 30 -7.10 -2.33 16.52
N TRP A 31 -7.35 -2.00 15.25
CA TRP A 31 -6.39 -1.41 14.33
C TRP A 31 -6.85 -0.02 13.89
N ARG A 32 -6.34 1.00 14.57
CA ARG A 32 -6.55 2.42 14.24
C ARG A 32 -5.30 3.04 13.64
N LEU A 33 -5.49 4.09 12.85
CA LEU A 33 -4.39 4.95 12.41
C LEU A 33 -3.60 5.44 13.63
N GLY A 34 -2.34 5.03 13.71
CA GLY A 34 -1.42 5.48 14.75
C GLY A 34 -0.97 6.93 14.56
N SER A 35 -0.42 7.52 15.61
CA SER A 35 0.33 8.78 15.49
C SER A 35 1.71 8.51 14.92
N CYS A 36 2.23 9.41 14.10
CA CYS A 36 3.65 9.42 13.70
C CYS A 36 4.23 10.85 13.73
N PRO A 37 5.56 11.01 13.64
CA PRO A 37 6.20 12.32 13.68
C PRO A 37 5.68 13.28 12.59
N PHE A 38 5.44 12.78 11.37
CA PHE A 38 4.87 13.58 10.28
C PHE A 38 3.51 14.16 10.64
N LEU A 39 2.55 13.33 11.08
CA LEU A 39 1.19 13.78 11.41
C LEU A 39 1.21 14.78 12.58
N THR A 40 2.07 14.54 13.57
CA THR A 40 2.21 15.39 14.76
C THR A 40 2.82 16.74 14.41
N GLU A 41 3.96 16.75 13.73
CA GLU A 41 4.68 17.98 13.37
C GLU A 41 3.87 18.83 12.39
N GLN A 42 3.19 18.18 11.43
CA GLN A 42 2.32 18.87 10.50
C GLN A 42 0.97 19.24 11.11
N ALA A 43 0.60 18.75 12.30
CA ALA A 43 -0.71 18.95 12.92
C ALA A 43 -1.87 18.61 11.95
N VAL A 44 -1.85 17.40 11.39
CA VAL A 44 -2.84 16.89 10.44
C VAL A 44 -3.27 15.48 10.82
N SER A 45 -4.49 15.10 10.42
CA SER A 45 -5.04 13.76 10.67
C SER A 45 -4.55 12.69 9.68
N SER A 46 -4.12 13.08 8.49
CA SER A 46 -3.57 12.17 7.47
C SER A 46 -2.73 12.89 6.42
N GLU A 47 -2.04 12.12 5.57
CA GLU A 47 -1.36 12.65 4.38
C GLU A 47 -2.35 13.31 3.41
N ALA A 48 -3.58 12.81 3.31
CA ALA A 48 -4.64 13.42 2.50
C ALA A 48 -4.99 14.82 3.02
N ALA A 49 -5.18 14.96 4.34
CA ALA A 49 -5.43 16.24 4.99
C ALA A 49 -4.27 17.24 4.77
N TYR A 50 -3.03 16.76 4.85
CA TYR A 50 -1.85 17.56 4.50
C TYR A 50 -1.90 18.06 3.06
N LYS A 51 -2.14 17.17 2.08
CA LYS A 51 -2.24 17.54 0.67
C LYS A 51 -3.33 18.59 0.41
N ARG A 52 -4.52 18.43 1.02
CA ARG A 52 -5.64 19.37 0.85
C ARG A 52 -5.40 20.73 1.51
N ARG A 53 -4.65 20.77 2.62
CA ARG A 53 -4.27 22.04 3.29
C ARG A 53 -3.31 22.87 2.44
N ASN A 54 -2.45 22.21 1.67
CA ASN A 54 -1.46 22.90 0.85
C ASN A 54 -2.14 23.64 -0.31
N PRO A 55 -1.60 24.81 -0.71
CA PRO A 55 -2.14 25.55 -1.84
C PRO A 55 -1.96 24.77 -3.15
N PRO A 56 -2.83 24.99 -4.15
CA PRO A 56 -2.65 24.45 -5.49
C PRO A 56 -1.25 24.72 -6.03
N GLY A 57 -0.62 23.71 -6.63
CA GLY A 57 0.72 23.81 -7.21
C GLY A 57 1.88 23.50 -6.26
N ARG A 58 1.64 23.28 -4.95
CA ARG A 58 2.69 22.76 -4.06
C ARG A 58 3.03 21.31 -4.42
N ILE A 59 4.30 21.06 -4.75
CA ILE A 59 4.81 19.73 -5.13
C ILE A 59 5.38 19.01 -3.91
N MET A 60 4.79 17.89 -3.48
CA MET A 60 5.41 17.05 -2.45
C MET A 60 6.61 16.28 -3.02
N GLN A 61 7.73 16.30 -2.31
CA GLN A 61 8.94 15.58 -2.69
C GLN A 61 8.94 14.18 -2.06
N HIS A 62 8.99 13.15 -2.90
CA HIS A 62 8.95 11.74 -2.49
C HIS A 62 10.32 11.09 -2.77
N ALA A 63 11.08 10.80 -1.71
CA ALA A 63 12.32 10.05 -1.79
C ALA A 63 12.04 8.54 -1.64
N HIS A 64 12.90 7.68 -2.18
CA HIS A 64 12.71 6.23 -2.12
C HIS A 64 13.95 5.53 -1.57
N ILE A 65 13.78 4.63 -0.60
CA ILE A 65 14.84 3.88 0.07
C ILE A 65 14.68 2.38 -0.19
N GLY A 66 15.73 1.75 -0.70
CA GLY A 66 15.72 0.35 -1.16
C GLY A 66 16.78 -0.54 -0.54
N PHE A 67 17.11 -0.35 0.74
CA PHE A 67 18.01 -1.26 1.47
C PHE A 67 17.27 -2.46 2.03
N ARG A 68 17.90 -3.65 2.04
CA ARG A 68 17.33 -4.91 2.56
C ARG A 68 17.39 -5.07 4.08
N ASN A 69 17.85 -4.06 4.80
CA ASN A 69 18.12 -4.15 6.23
C ASN A 69 17.48 -2.96 6.95
N VAL A 70 16.76 -3.23 8.03
CA VAL A 70 15.99 -2.22 8.77
C VAL A 70 16.92 -1.11 9.25
N GLU A 71 18.01 -1.43 9.94
CA GLU A 71 18.95 -0.41 10.45
C GLU A 71 19.51 0.50 9.36
N ARG A 72 19.86 -0.07 8.20
CA ARG A 72 20.33 0.73 7.05
C ARG A 72 19.23 1.62 6.48
N THR A 73 17.99 1.13 6.43
CA THR A 73 16.84 1.93 6.00
C THR A 73 16.58 3.08 6.96
N LEU A 74 16.61 2.84 8.28
CA LEU A 74 16.45 3.87 9.31
C LEU A 74 17.55 4.94 9.22
N TRP A 75 18.81 4.51 9.15
CA TRP A 75 19.94 5.41 8.96
C TRP A 75 19.79 6.25 7.70
N ALA A 76 19.42 5.63 6.57
CA ALA A 76 19.28 6.33 5.30
C ALA A 76 18.15 7.37 5.31
N ILE A 77 17.02 7.05 5.94
CA ILE A 77 15.92 8.02 6.11
C ILE A 77 16.40 9.23 6.92
N ALA A 78 17.04 8.99 8.08
CA ALA A 78 17.54 10.05 8.94
C ALA A 78 18.60 10.91 8.25
N GLU A 79 19.55 10.26 7.55
CA GLU A 79 20.63 10.90 6.81
C GLU A 79 20.10 11.79 5.67
N VAL A 80 19.21 11.24 4.83
CA VAL A 80 18.62 11.98 3.71
C VAL A 80 17.77 13.14 4.22
N HIS A 81 16.89 12.89 5.19
CA HIS A 81 16.04 13.93 5.76
C HIS A 81 16.87 15.05 6.40
N GLY A 82 17.88 14.70 7.21
CA GLY A 82 18.77 15.64 7.86
C GLY A 82 19.53 16.52 6.86
N LYS A 83 20.19 15.90 5.88
CA LYS A 83 20.94 16.63 4.84
C LYS A 83 20.06 17.51 3.98
N CYS A 84 18.89 17.03 3.58
CA CYS A 84 17.94 17.84 2.81
C CYS A 84 17.48 19.05 3.63
N ARG A 85 17.09 18.86 4.90
CA ARG A 85 16.70 19.96 5.79
C ARG A 85 17.82 20.99 5.94
N ASP A 86 19.05 20.54 6.19
CA ASP A 86 20.20 21.43 6.37
C ASP A 86 20.52 22.22 5.08
N ALA A 87 20.14 21.70 3.92
CA ALA A 87 20.23 22.37 2.62
C ALA A 87 18.97 23.18 2.23
N GLY A 88 17.96 23.26 3.11
CA GLY A 88 16.69 23.94 2.82
C GLY A 88 15.78 23.21 1.82
N VAL A 89 16.00 21.91 1.61
CA VAL A 89 15.19 21.03 0.75
C VAL A 89 14.24 20.21 1.61
N THR A 90 12.97 20.14 1.21
CA THR A 90 11.96 19.35 1.94
C THR A 90 11.93 17.91 1.41
N VAL A 91 11.75 16.93 2.29
CA VAL A 91 11.35 15.58 1.89
C VAL A 91 10.03 15.29 2.57
N ASP A 92 8.93 15.39 1.83
CA ASP A 92 7.59 15.25 2.39
C ASP A 92 7.23 13.78 2.66
N ARG A 93 7.85 12.85 1.92
CA ARG A 93 7.50 11.42 1.96
C ARG A 93 8.68 10.51 1.63
N PHE A 94 8.73 9.36 2.29
CA PHE A 94 9.64 8.26 1.98
C PHE A 94 8.89 7.01 1.51
N GLY A 95 9.26 6.51 0.34
CA GLY A 95 8.85 5.20 -0.17
C GLY A 95 9.85 4.15 0.26
N ILE A 96 9.33 2.98 0.65
CA ILE A 96 10.14 1.85 1.10
C ILE A 96 10.00 0.72 0.08
N THR A 97 11.11 0.27 -0.50
CA THR A 97 11.11 -0.89 -1.41
C THR A 97 10.98 -2.16 -0.60
N LEU A 98 9.76 -2.65 -0.48
CA LEU A 98 9.47 -3.91 0.18
C LEU A 98 9.83 -5.10 -0.73
N ASP A 99 10.28 -6.18 -0.11
CA ASP A 99 10.51 -7.44 -0.79
C ASP A 99 9.17 -8.04 -1.26
N TRP A 100 9.16 -8.74 -2.40
CA TRP A 100 7.93 -9.40 -2.86
C TRP A 100 7.35 -10.37 -1.84
N SER A 101 8.18 -10.87 -0.92
CA SER A 101 7.74 -11.84 0.07
C SER A 101 6.81 -11.20 1.10
N MET A 102 6.80 -9.87 1.19
CA MET A 102 5.80 -9.12 1.96
C MET A 102 4.38 -9.34 1.44
N GLY A 103 4.22 -9.69 0.17
CA GLY A 103 2.92 -9.97 -0.43
C GLY A 103 2.27 -11.26 0.08
N TYR A 104 3.03 -12.16 0.73
CA TYR A 104 2.47 -13.35 1.36
C TYR A 104 2.01 -13.07 2.81
N PRO A 105 1.04 -13.84 3.32
CA PRO A 105 0.74 -13.92 4.74
C PRO A 105 2.02 -14.14 5.58
N PRO A 106 2.13 -13.55 6.78
CA PRO A 106 3.35 -13.57 7.58
C PRO A 106 3.98 -14.97 7.79
N ASP A 107 3.15 -15.98 8.02
CA ASP A 107 3.54 -17.38 8.25
C ASP A 107 4.14 -18.08 7.01
N LEU A 108 3.90 -17.53 5.82
CA LEU A 108 4.41 -18.05 4.55
C LEU A 108 5.68 -17.32 4.07
N ARG A 109 5.98 -16.12 4.59
CA ARG A 109 7.11 -15.29 4.10
C ARG A 109 8.46 -15.96 4.22
N ALA A 110 8.68 -16.74 5.28
CA ALA A 110 9.95 -17.43 5.51
C ALA A 110 10.20 -18.56 4.49
N LYS A 111 9.14 -19.09 3.88
CA LYS A 111 9.20 -20.16 2.87
C LYS A 111 9.22 -19.61 1.44
N ALA A 112 8.83 -18.36 1.26
CA ALA A 112 8.86 -17.69 -0.03
C ALA A 112 10.30 -17.44 -0.50
N THR A 113 10.50 -17.41 -1.81
CA THR A 113 11.73 -16.88 -2.38
C THR A 113 11.90 -15.43 -1.95
N ARG A 114 13.14 -14.98 -1.76
CA ARG A 114 13.43 -13.58 -1.46
C ARG A 114 13.74 -12.84 -2.75
N GLY A 115 13.22 -11.63 -2.86
CA GLY A 115 13.60 -10.67 -3.89
C GLY A 115 14.75 -9.78 -3.41
N THR A 116 14.67 -8.50 -3.80
CA THR A 116 15.71 -7.51 -3.53
C THR A 116 15.37 -6.44 -2.51
N GLY A 117 14.14 -6.46 -1.97
CA GLY A 117 13.64 -5.45 -1.05
C GLY A 117 13.83 -5.82 0.41
N ILE A 118 13.32 -4.97 1.29
CA ILE A 118 13.31 -5.23 2.74
C ILE A 118 12.11 -6.09 3.14
N VAL A 119 12.33 -6.97 4.10
CA VAL A 119 11.28 -7.76 4.74
C VAL A 119 11.05 -7.19 6.12
N LEU A 120 9.80 -6.83 6.43
CA LEU A 120 9.39 -6.36 7.74
C LEU A 120 8.78 -7.53 8.51
N ASN A 121 9.37 -7.87 9.65
CA ASN A 121 9.04 -9.10 10.39
C ASN A 121 7.79 -8.95 11.25
N GLY A 122 7.36 -7.72 11.52
CA GLY A 122 6.15 -7.43 12.28
C GLY A 122 5.87 -5.93 12.40
N PRO A 123 4.83 -5.55 13.15
CA PRO A 123 4.40 -4.15 13.32
C PRO A 123 5.50 -3.22 13.84
N GLU A 124 6.44 -3.72 14.64
CA GLU A 124 7.55 -2.93 15.16
C GLU A 124 8.42 -2.36 14.03
N ASP A 125 8.73 -3.14 12.99
CA ASP A 125 9.55 -2.66 11.87
C ASP A 125 8.83 -1.54 11.09
N PHE A 126 7.51 -1.64 10.91
CA PHE A 126 6.71 -0.58 10.31
C PHE A 126 6.74 0.69 11.16
N ALA A 127 6.60 0.58 12.48
CA ALA A 127 6.65 1.70 13.42
C ALA A 127 8.04 2.36 13.40
N ARG A 128 9.11 1.58 13.49
CA ARG A 128 10.49 2.09 13.46
C ARG A 128 10.76 2.89 12.19
N ILE A 129 10.36 2.37 11.02
CA ILE A 129 10.53 3.06 9.74
C ILE A 129 9.67 4.33 9.67
N THR A 130 8.40 4.25 10.08
CA THR A 130 7.48 5.38 10.03
C THR A 130 7.88 6.51 10.99
N HIS A 131 8.60 6.18 12.07
CA HIS A 131 9.09 7.14 13.05
C HIS A 131 10.53 7.62 12.80
N ALA A 132 11.17 7.21 11.70
CA ALA A 132 12.58 7.55 11.44
C ALA A 132 12.80 9.04 11.09
N ALA A 133 11.77 9.73 10.60
CA ALA A 133 11.80 11.16 10.29
C ALA A 133 10.38 11.76 10.30
N PRO A 134 10.20 13.09 10.44
CA PRO A 134 8.91 13.77 10.29
C PRO A 134 8.48 13.92 8.83
N ALA A 135 8.56 12.83 8.07
CA ALA A 135 8.11 12.71 6.69
C ALA A 135 7.13 11.53 6.58
N ALA A 136 6.13 11.63 5.70
CA ALA A 136 5.14 10.56 5.55
C ALA A 136 5.80 9.26 5.10
N ALA A 137 5.46 8.13 5.73
CA ALA A 137 5.86 6.81 5.25
C ALA A 137 4.87 6.31 4.20
N HIS A 138 5.39 5.81 3.09
CA HIS A 138 4.62 5.16 2.05
C HIS A 138 5.13 3.74 1.82
N PHE A 139 4.28 2.79 2.23
CA PHE A 139 4.45 1.37 1.94
C PHE A 139 3.65 1.06 0.67
N GLY A 140 4.36 1.08 -0.46
CA GLY A 140 3.78 0.89 -1.78
C GLY A 140 3.77 -0.58 -2.18
N ASP A 141 4.90 -1.10 -2.62
CA ASP A 141 4.91 -2.44 -3.22
C ASP A 141 4.58 -3.55 -2.22
N PHE A 142 3.83 -4.54 -2.69
CA PHE A 142 3.50 -5.77 -1.97
C PHE A 142 2.72 -5.59 -0.66
N MET A 143 1.99 -4.47 -0.53
CA MET A 143 1.18 -4.15 0.65
C MET A 143 -0.32 -4.39 0.45
N LEU A 144 -0.86 -4.02 -0.72
CA LEU A 144 -2.25 -4.24 -1.12
C LEU A 144 -2.32 -5.02 -2.43
N GLY A 145 -3.46 -5.69 -2.67
CA GLY A 145 -3.67 -6.47 -3.89
C GLY A 145 -3.03 -7.85 -3.88
N LEU A 146 -2.61 -8.34 -2.72
CA LEU A 146 -1.86 -9.59 -2.52
C LEU A 146 -2.35 -10.31 -1.26
N PRO A 147 -2.09 -11.61 -1.10
CA PRO A 147 -2.69 -12.40 -0.03
C PRO A 147 -2.30 -11.98 1.40
N GLY A 148 -1.17 -11.30 1.59
CA GLY A 148 -0.76 -10.72 2.89
C GLY A 148 -1.30 -9.31 3.16
N ALA A 149 -2.29 -8.85 2.40
CA ALA A 149 -2.73 -7.45 2.44
C ALA A 149 -3.30 -7.01 3.80
N VAL A 150 -4.02 -7.90 4.49
CA VAL A 150 -4.67 -7.55 5.77
C VAL A 150 -3.62 -7.28 6.85
N GLU A 151 -2.67 -8.18 7.05
CA GLU A 151 -1.65 -8.06 8.11
C GLU A 151 -0.71 -6.89 7.85
N ASN A 152 -0.33 -6.68 6.59
CA ASN A 152 0.46 -5.53 6.17
C ASN A 152 -0.27 -4.21 6.45
N THR A 153 -1.55 -4.15 6.09
CA THR A 153 -2.37 -2.96 6.30
C THR A 153 -2.53 -2.65 7.78
N CYS A 154 -2.86 -3.66 8.61
CA CYS A 154 -2.96 -3.51 10.06
C CYS A 154 -1.66 -2.94 10.67
N ALA A 155 -0.52 -3.53 10.31
CA ALA A 155 0.79 -3.13 10.83
C ALA A 155 1.19 -1.70 10.42
N ALA A 156 1.08 -1.37 9.13
CA ALA A 156 1.42 -0.04 8.62
C ALA A 156 0.45 1.04 9.14
N LEU A 157 -0.84 0.73 9.26
CA LEU A 157 -1.84 1.63 9.80
C LEU A 157 -1.55 1.98 11.27
N ALA A 158 -1.28 0.97 12.10
CA ALA A 158 -0.92 1.16 13.50
C ALA A 158 0.39 1.95 13.67
N ALA A 159 1.31 1.86 12.69
CA ALA A 159 2.53 2.66 12.65
C ALA A 159 2.31 4.14 12.27
N GLY A 160 1.11 4.52 11.84
CA GLY A 160 0.76 5.88 11.43
C GLY A 160 0.92 6.17 9.94
N ALA A 161 1.06 5.14 9.10
CA ALA A 161 0.97 5.31 7.65
C ALA A 161 -0.49 5.59 7.25
N SER A 162 -0.69 6.63 6.45
CA SER A 162 -2.01 7.03 5.91
C SER A 162 -2.06 7.03 4.39
N SER A 163 -1.03 6.50 3.74
CA SER A 163 -1.02 6.19 2.30
C SER A 163 -0.49 4.78 2.08
N PHE A 164 -1.30 3.96 1.44
CA PHE A 164 -1.08 2.55 1.18
C PHE A 164 -1.10 2.33 -0.33
N GLY A 165 -0.31 1.41 -0.83
CA GLY A 165 -0.35 1.02 -2.23
C GLY A 165 0.06 -0.43 -2.39
N ASN A 166 0.37 -0.89 -3.59
CA ASN A 166 -0.20 -0.37 -4.82
C ASN A 166 -1.37 -1.27 -5.20
N LEU A 167 -2.60 -0.73 -5.13
CA LEU A 167 -3.81 -1.52 -5.41
C LEU A 167 -3.80 -2.16 -6.80
N ARG A 168 -3.21 -1.52 -7.81
CA ARG A 168 -3.17 -2.09 -9.17
C ARG A 168 -2.30 -3.35 -9.27
N GLN A 169 -1.41 -3.63 -8.30
CA GLN A 169 -0.68 -4.90 -8.26
C GLN A 169 -1.61 -6.10 -8.20
N TYR A 170 -2.84 -5.93 -7.68
CA TYR A 170 -3.90 -6.94 -7.75
C TYR A 170 -4.16 -7.45 -9.18
N PHE A 171 -4.04 -6.59 -10.19
CA PHE A 171 -4.35 -6.96 -11.58
C PHE A 171 -3.14 -7.45 -12.37
N THR A 172 -1.93 -7.30 -11.84
CA THR A 172 -0.68 -7.45 -12.61
C THR A 172 0.32 -8.38 -11.97
N PHE A 173 0.36 -8.44 -10.64
CA PHE A 173 1.30 -9.28 -9.92
C PHE A 173 0.62 -10.54 -9.44
N ARG A 174 1.27 -11.67 -9.72
CA ARG A 174 0.97 -12.94 -9.10
C ARG A 174 2.23 -13.46 -8.43
N LEU A 175 2.12 -13.74 -7.14
CA LEU A 175 3.25 -14.25 -6.38
C LEU A 175 3.63 -15.67 -6.84
N PRO A 176 4.93 -15.99 -6.93
CA PRO A 176 5.37 -17.34 -7.28
C PRO A 176 4.70 -18.42 -6.42
N TYR A 177 4.17 -19.46 -7.06
CA TYR A 177 3.51 -20.57 -6.34
C TYR A 177 2.24 -20.20 -5.56
N TRP A 178 1.71 -18.98 -5.73
CA TRP A 178 0.37 -18.61 -5.26
C TRP A 178 -0.64 -18.75 -6.40
N ASN A 179 -1.73 -19.47 -6.17
CA ASN A 179 -2.77 -19.70 -7.16
C ASN A 179 -4.20 -19.50 -6.64
N ASP A 180 -4.35 -18.97 -5.43
CA ASP A 180 -5.65 -18.72 -4.84
C ASP A 180 -6.05 -17.25 -5.01
N ASP A 181 -6.60 -16.94 -6.18
CA ASP A 181 -7.05 -15.60 -6.54
C ASP A 181 -8.24 -15.16 -5.66
N VAL A 182 -9.05 -16.10 -5.16
CA VAL A 182 -10.14 -15.82 -4.21
C VAL A 182 -9.55 -15.29 -2.92
N ALA A 183 -8.60 -16.01 -2.31
CA ALA A 183 -7.97 -15.55 -1.07
C ALA A 183 -7.28 -14.18 -1.24
N THR A 184 -6.63 -13.91 -2.38
CA THR A 184 -6.07 -12.58 -2.69
C THR A 184 -7.14 -11.50 -2.77
N THR A 185 -8.26 -11.80 -3.44
CA THR A 185 -9.40 -10.88 -3.56
C THR A 185 -9.99 -10.58 -2.19
N GLU A 186 -10.23 -11.61 -1.38
CA GLU A 186 -10.80 -11.48 -0.05
C GLU A 186 -9.91 -10.65 0.87
N ALA A 187 -8.60 -10.96 0.92
CA ALA A 187 -7.64 -10.20 1.71
C ALA A 187 -7.60 -8.72 1.29
N THR A 188 -7.65 -8.45 -0.02
CA THR A 188 -7.63 -7.08 -0.55
C THR A 188 -8.90 -6.32 -0.17
N VAL A 189 -10.08 -6.90 -0.35
CA VAL A 189 -11.36 -6.25 -0.01
C VAL A 189 -11.48 -6.03 1.50
N THR A 190 -11.05 -7.00 2.32
CA THR A 190 -11.01 -6.86 3.77
C THR A 190 -10.07 -5.73 4.21
N ALA A 191 -8.86 -5.64 3.62
CA ALA A 191 -7.94 -4.53 3.89
C ALA A 191 -8.55 -3.17 3.52
N LEU A 192 -9.22 -3.06 2.37
CA LEU A 192 -9.94 -1.83 1.97
C LEU A 192 -11.05 -1.47 2.97
N GLY A 193 -11.77 -2.48 3.50
CA GLY A 193 -12.76 -2.29 4.55
C GLY A 193 -12.17 -1.67 5.81
N LEU A 194 -10.98 -2.13 6.23
CA LEU A 194 -10.24 -1.57 7.38
C LEU A 194 -9.82 -0.12 7.12
N LEU A 195 -9.28 0.18 5.94
CA LEU A 195 -8.83 1.53 5.60
C LEU A 195 -10.00 2.52 5.52
N ALA A 196 -11.14 2.10 4.97
CA ALA A 196 -12.35 2.91 4.89
C ALA A 196 -13.01 3.16 6.26
N ALA A 197 -12.66 2.39 7.28
CA ALA A 197 -13.24 2.47 8.63
C ALA A 197 -12.52 3.46 9.56
N GLN A 198 -11.48 4.13 9.08
CA GLN A 198 -10.68 5.06 9.88
C GLN A 198 -11.35 6.42 9.97
N ASP A 199 -11.11 7.13 11.08
CA ASP A 199 -11.64 8.49 11.29
C ASP A 199 -10.91 9.56 10.46
N ALA A 200 -9.81 9.17 9.80
CA ALA A 200 -9.02 10.02 8.91
C ALA A 200 -9.07 9.48 7.47
N GLU A 201 -8.98 10.38 6.48
CA GLU A 201 -8.93 10.00 5.07
C GLU A 201 -7.61 9.27 4.77
N ILE A 202 -7.73 7.98 4.43
CA ILE A 202 -6.62 7.13 4.03
C ILE A 202 -6.49 7.09 2.51
N LEU A 203 -5.29 7.31 1.98
CA LEU A 203 -5.02 7.25 0.55
C LEU A 203 -4.66 5.82 0.13
N VAL A 204 -5.51 5.19 -0.68
CA VAL A 204 -5.12 3.99 -1.43
C VAL A 204 -4.53 4.43 -2.76
N HIS A 205 -3.22 4.50 -2.80
CA HIS A 205 -2.42 4.85 -3.96
C HIS A 205 -2.38 3.72 -4.97
N SER A 206 -2.28 4.10 -6.24
CA SER A 206 -1.99 3.17 -7.30
C SER A 206 -1.09 3.77 -8.38
N ASN A 207 0.07 3.14 -8.59
CA ASN A 207 0.96 3.46 -9.70
C ASN A 207 0.45 2.82 -10.99
N LEU A 208 0.45 3.59 -12.08
CA LEU A 208 0.03 3.14 -13.39
C LEU A 208 0.95 2.03 -13.92
N ASP A 209 2.27 2.19 -13.73
CA ASP A 209 3.31 1.31 -14.27
C ASP A 209 3.34 -0.07 -13.60
N ASP A 210 3.13 -0.14 -12.28
CA ASP A 210 2.99 -1.45 -11.60
C ASP A 210 1.56 -2.00 -11.72
N GLY A 211 0.70 -1.31 -12.47
CA GLY A 211 -0.61 -1.77 -12.88
C GLY A 211 -0.61 -2.21 -14.34
N PHE A 212 -1.76 -2.06 -15.00
CA PHE A 212 -1.95 -2.52 -16.37
C PHE A 212 -0.89 -2.04 -17.37
N ALA A 213 -0.23 -0.89 -17.13
CA ALA A 213 0.85 -0.43 -18.01
C ALA A 213 2.01 -1.43 -18.07
N GLY A 214 2.33 -2.12 -16.97
CA GLY A 214 3.33 -3.18 -16.94
C GLY A 214 2.98 -4.43 -17.75
N LEU A 215 1.73 -4.55 -18.24
CA LEU A 215 1.32 -5.62 -19.16
C LEU A 215 1.50 -5.26 -20.64
N PHE A 216 1.80 -4.00 -20.94
CA PHE A 216 1.98 -3.53 -22.32
C PHE A 216 3.46 -3.42 -22.69
N LEU A 217 3.75 -3.60 -23.98
CA LEU A 217 5.11 -3.54 -24.52
C LEU A 217 5.62 -2.11 -24.70
N ASP A 218 4.74 -1.12 -24.79
CA ASP A 218 5.08 0.28 -25.01
C ASP A 218 4.11 1.26 -24.35
N MET A 219 4.57 2.50 -24.22
CA MET A 219 3.82 3.60 -23.58
C MET A 219 2.57 4.01 -24.37
N ALA A 220 2.50 3.78 -25.68
CA ALA A 220 1.34 4.14 -26.48
C ALA A 220 0.16 3.20 -26.18
N CYS A 221 0.42 1.90 -25.99
CA CYS A 221 -0.57 0.94 -25.51
C CYS A 221 -1.08 1.28 -24.10
N ALA A 222 -0.16 1.62 -23.18
CA ALA A 222 -0.54 2.06 -21.84
C ALA A 222 -1.41 3.33 -21.87
N LEU A 223 -1.04 4.33 -22.69
CA LEU A 223 -1.81 5.55 -22.86
C LEU A 223 -3.18 5.29 -23.50
N GLY A 224 -3.24 4.41 -24.50
CA GLY A 224 -4.49 4.00 -25.16
C GLY A 224 -5.47 3.36 -24.19
N MET A 225 -5.00 2.52 -23.27
CA MET A 225 -5.82 1.90 -22.22
C MET A 225 -6.42 2.96 -21.27
N VAL A 226 -5.62 3.94 -20.83
CA VAL A 226 -6.09 5.04 -19.97
C VAL A 226 -7.11 5.93 -20.70
N ALA A 227 -6.84 6.26 -21.96
CA ALA A 227 -7.73 7.10 -22.77
C ALA A 227 -9.08 6.41 -23.04
N HIS A 228 -9.09 5.08 -23.22
CA HIS A 228 -10.32 4.32 -23.41
C HIS A 228 -11.13 4.17 -22.12
N ALA A 229 -10.48 3.95 -20.98
CA ALA A 229 -11.15 3.75 -19.69
C ALA A 229 -11.88 5.00 -19.17
N ASN A 230 -11.48 6.21 -19.58
CA ASN A 230 -12.16 7.48 -19.22
C ASN A 230 -13.30 7.85 -20.18
N ALA A 231 -13.54 7.07 -21.23
CA ALA A 231 -14.59 7.31 -22.23
C ALA A 231 -15.85 6.43 -22.00
N LEU A 232 -15.86 5.63 -20.93
CA LEU A 232 -16.99 4.81 -20.44
C LEU A 232 -17.47 5.36 -19.10
#